data_AF-A0A8S1HJ76-F1
#
_entry.id   AF-A0A8S1HJ76-F1
#
_cell.length_a   1.000
_cell.length_b   1.000
_cell.length_c   1.000
_cell.angle_alpha   90.00
_cell.angle_beta   90.00
_cell.angle_gamma   90.00
#
_symmetry.space_group_name_H-M   'P 1'
#
loop_
_entity.id
_entity.type
_entity.pdbx_description
1 polymer ?
#
loop_
_entity_poly.entity_id
_entity_poly.type
_entity_poly.pdbx_seq_one_letter_code
_entity_poly.pdbx_strand_id
1 'polypeptide(L)'
;MPSTDDYIKLGTQFVFTNFVQNMFPFFREEVVGLYELRNENLFVWEGVCAIAEEDESTNFFKAVGGNVLHFVVKLPQFSQITSEGYWNCVEISGRIFGHAEVYYHATDPETAGLVLEDVLRWKKQNSFLKLSVRLDPDPLRERTSSEAEARVQSWASLVENFSHDWTVVRDFNMLS
;
A
#
# COMPACT_ATOMS: atom_id res chain seq x y z
N MET A 1 -28.39 2.13 -14.18
CA MET A 1 -27.61 1.62 -13.03
C MET A 1 -27.17 0.22 -13.40
N PRO A 2 -25.88 -0.08 -13.55
CA PRO A 2 -25.45 -1.44 -13.80
C PRO A 2 -25.64 -2.27 -12.52
N SER A 3 -26.06 -3.52 -12.69
CA SER A 3 -26.38 -4.47 -11.63
C SER A 3 -25.12 -5.08 -11.03
N THR A 4 -25.19 -5.43 -9.74
CA THR A 4 -24.18 -6.07 -8.89
C THR A 4 -23.54 -7.34 -9.47
N ASP A 5 -24.12 -7.93 -10.52
CA ASP A 5 -23.63 -9.17 -11.14
C ASP A 5 -22.51 -8.97 -12.18
N ASP A 6 -22.24 -7.73 -12.60
CA ASP A 6 -21.23 -7.45 -13.64
C ASP A 6 -19.77 -7.43 -13.10
N TYR A 7 -19.58 -7.44 -11.78
CA TYR A 7 -18.24 -7.46 -11.16
C TYR A 7 -17.69 -8.86 -10.88
N ILE A 8 -18.46 -9.92 -11.13
CA ILE A 8 -18.06 -11.32 -10.85
C ILE A 8 -17.70 -12.04 -12.16
N LYS A 9 -16.73 -11.51 -12.92
CA LYS A 9 -16.19 -12.22 -14.10
C LYS A 9 -14.68 -12.15 -14.30
N LEU A 10 -13.91 -11.86 -13.26
CA LEU A 10 -12.48 -12.14 -13.26
C LEU A 10 -12.17 -13.19 -12.20
N GLY A 11 -11.89 -14.40 -12.67
CA GLY A 11 -11.59 -15.56 -11.85
C GLY A 11 -10.30 -15.34 -11.08
N THR A 12 -10.44 -14.99 -9.80
CA THR A 12 -9.33 -14.99 -8.84
C THR A 12 -9.51 -16.20 -7.94
N GLN A 13 -8.65 -17.20 -8.10
CA GLN A 13 -8.63 -18.38 -7.26
C GLN A 13 -8.04 -17.97 -5.91
N PHE A 14 -8.91 -17.56 -4.97
CA PHE A 14 -8.50 -17.24 -3.60
C PHE A 14 -7.98 -18.49 -2.91
N VAL A 15 -6.68 -18.56 -2.61
CA VAL A 15 -6.14 -19.55 -1.69
C VAL A 15 -6.35 -19.01 -0.27
N PHE A 16 -7.57 -19.17 0.24
CA PHE A 16 -7.84 -19.02 1.66
C PHE A 16 -7.18 -20.20 2.38
N THR A 17 -6.16 -19.95 3.19
CA THR A 17 -5.68 -20.95 4.14
C THR A 17 -6.84 -21.33 5.08
N ASN A 18 -6.98 -22.62 5.40
CA ASN A 18 -8.11 -23.22 6.13
C ASN A 18 -8.43 -22.60 7.51
N PHE A 19 -7.65 -21.63 7.98
CA PHE A 19 -7.84 -20.97 9.28
C PHE A 19 -8.86 -19.82 9.23
N VAL A 20 -9.12 -19.22 8.06
CA VAL A 20 -9.94 -17.99 7.94
C VAL A 20 -11.42 -18.27 7.63
N GLN A 21 -11.73 -19.42 7.01
CA GLN A 21 -13.10 -19.75 6.58
C GLN A 21 -14.11 -19.89 7.72
N ASN A 22 -13.66 -20.22 8.93
CA ASN A 22 -14.55 -20.40 10.08
C ASN A 22 -14.75 -19.12 10.90
N MET A 23 -14.10 -18.00 10.56
CA MET A 23 -14.08 -16.85 11.46
C MET A 23 -15.00 -15.69 11.06
N PHE A 24 -15.13 -15.26 9.80
CA PHE A 24 -15.94 -14.05 9.55
C PHE A 24 -16.56 -13.93 8.13
N PRO A 25 -17.91 -13.89 8.00
CA PRO A 25 -18.57 -13.41 6.79
C PRO A 25 -18.36 -11.91 6.52
N PHE A 26 -17.75 -11.17 7.44
CA PHE A 26 -17.41 -9.74 7.29
C PHE A 26 -16.25 -9.47 6.32
N PHE A 27 -15.39 -10.46 6.02
CA PHE A 27 -14.23 -10.27 5.14
C PHE A 27 -14.57 -10.07 3.66
N ARG A 28 -15.77 -10.47 3.21
CA ARG A 28 -16.14 -10.35 1.79
C ARG A 28 -16.36 -8.90 1.35
N GLU A 29 -16.79 -8.04 2.26
CA GLU A 29 -17.04 -6.63 1.97
C GLU A 29 -15.75 -5.79 2.04
N GLU A 30 -14.76 -6.19 2.84
CA GLU A 30 -13.49 -5.45 3.01
C GLU A 30 -12.44 -5.73 1.91
N VAL A 31 -12.58 -6.82 1.15
CA VAL A 31 -11.69 -7.10 -0.01
C VAL A 31 -12.09 -6.27 -1.24
N VAL A 32 -13.37 -5.86 -1.32
CA VAL A 32 -13.84 -4.93 -2.35
C VAL A 32 -13.26 -3.55 -2.02
N GLY A 33 -12.46 -3.00 -2.93
CA GLY A 33 -11.83 -1.68 -2.73
C GLY A 33 -10.44 -1.72 -2.11
N LEU A 34 -9.69 -2.83 -2.23
CA LEU A 34 -8.25 -2.86 -1.88
C LEU A 34 -7.33 -2.69 -3.09
N TYR A 35 -7.74 -3.25 -4.24
CA TYR A 35 -7.06 -3.03 -5.50
C TYR A 35 -8.02 -3.10 -6.70
N GLU A 36 -7.55 -2.64 -7.86
CA GLU A 36 -8.20 -2.77 -9.17
C GLU A 36 -7.15 -3.03 -10.25
N LEU A 37 -7.41 -3.97 -11.16
CA LEU A 37 -6.58 -4.13 -12.36
C LEU A 37 -7.21 -3.36 -13.51
N ARG A 38 -6.46 -2.40 -14.07
CA ARG A 38 -6.96 -1.53 -15.14
C ARG A 38 -5.83 -1.11 -16.08
N ASN A 39 -6.02 -1.31 -17.39
CA ASN A 39 -5.05 -0.95 -18.43
C ASN A 39 -3.62 -1.45 -18.11
N GLU A 40 -3.47 -2.73 -17.76
CA GLU A 40 -2.18 -3.36 -17.39
C GLU A 40 -1.52 -2.79 -16.12
N ASN A 41 -2.21 -1.98 -15.31
CA ASN A 41 -1.70 -1.49 -14.04
C ASN A 41 -2.50 -2.11 -12.87
N LEU A 42 -1.81 -2.36 -11.77
CA LEU A 42 -2.44 -2.69 -10.49
C LEU A 42 -2.60 -1.40 -9.68
N PHE A 43 -3.84 -0.92 -9.60
CA PHE A 43 -4.21 0.20 -8.74
C PHE A 43 -4.43 -0.32 -7.32
N VAL A 44 -3.80 0.29 -6.33
CA VAL A 44 -4.06 0.03 -4.90
C VAL A 44 -4.75 1.23 -4.27
N TRP A 45 -5.71 0.94 -3.39
CA TRP A 45 -6.51 1.96 -2.73
C TRP A 45 -5.88 2.43 -1.43
N GLU A 46 -6.50 3.44 -0.82
CA GLU A 46 -6.03 4.06 0.41
C GLU A 46 -5.76 3.04 1.53
N GLY A 47 -4.60 3.20 2.17
CA GLY A 47 -4.14 2.36 3.27
C GLY A 47 -3.65 0.98 2.85
N VAL A 48 -3.52 0.69 1.55
CA VAL A 48 -3.08 -0.61 1.04
C VAL A 48 -1.63 -0.58 0.58
N CYS A 49 -0.83 -1.45 1.17
CA CYS A 49 0.50 -1.80 0.70
C CYS A 49 0.42 -3.06 -0.15
N ALA A 50 1.06 -3.04 -1.32
CA ALA A 50 1.19 -4.19 -2.19
C ALA A 50 2.66 -4.48 -2.51
N ILE A 51 2.96 -5.76 -2.63
CA ILE A 51 4.28 -6.28 -2.96
C ILE A 51 4.12 -7.33 -4.06
N ALA A 52 4.65 -7.03 -5.24
CA ALA A 52 4.68 -7.97 -6.35
C ALA A 52 5.90 -8.90 -6.23
N GLU A 53 5.66 -10.20 -6.33
CA GLU A 53 6.69 -11.24 -6.34
C GLU A 53 6.93 -11.76 -7.76
N GLU A 54 8.06 -12.45 -7.97
CA GLU A 54 8.42 -13.03 -9.27
C GLU A 54 7.49 -14.17 -9.72
N ASP A 55 6.74 -14.78 -8.81
CA ASP A 55 5.86 -15.94 -9.06
C ASP A 55 4.40 -15.55 -9.38
N GLU A 56 4.18 -14.32 -9.86
CA GLU A 56 2.87 -13.71 -10.14
C GLU A 56 1.96 -13.58 -8.89
N SER A 57 2.50 -13.83 -7.69
CA SER A 57 1.80 -13.52 -6.46
C SER A 57 1.97 -12.06 -6.09
N THR A 58 0.88 -11.45 -5.62
CA THR A 58 0.89 -10.12 -5.02
C THR A 58 0.44 -10.25 -3.58
N ASN A 59 1.29 -9.78 -2.67
CA ASN A 59 1.01 -9.73 -1.25
C ASN A 59 0.46 -8.36 -0.90
N PHE A 60 -0.66 -8.35 -0.19
CA PHE A 60 -1.34 -7.13 0.23
C PHE A 60 -1.35 -7.03 1.74
N PHE A 61 -1.11 -5.83 2.25
CA PHE A 61 -1.11 -5.50 3.67
C PHE A 61 -1.99 -4.26 3.90
N LYS A 62 -2.87 -4.33 4.90
CA LYS A 62 -3.70 -3.18 5.32
C LYS A 62 -3.90 -3.21 6.82
N ALA A 63 -3.70 -2.08 7.47
CA ALA A 63 -4.02 -1.94 8.89
C ALA A 63 -5.54 -1.82 9.10
N VAL A 64 -6.09 -2.61 10.02
CA VAL A 64 -7.51 -2.59 10.44
C VAL A 64 -7.58 -2.80 11.95
N GLY A 65 -8.12 -1.81 12.67
CA GLY A 65 -8.31 -1.91 14.13
C GLY A 65 -7.02 -2.17 14.92
N GLY A 66 -5.89 -1.57 14.49
CA GLY A 66 -4.59 -1.75 15.13
C GLY A 66 -3.85 -3.06 14.80
N ASN A 67 -4.45 -3.93 13.98
CA ASN A 67 -3.79 -5.12 13.44
C ASN A 67 -3.50 -4.94 11.95
N VAL A 68 -2.59 -5.74 11.39
CA VAL A 68 -2.34 -5.78 9.95
C VAL A 68 -3.01 -7.01 9.35
N LEU A 69 -3.89 -6.80 8.39
CA LEU A 69 -4.42 -7.84 7.52
C LEU A 69 -3.41 -8.09 6.40
N HIS A 70 -2.97 -9.35 6.28
CA HIS A 70 -2.12 -9.82 5.20
C HIS A 70 -2.85 -10.88 4.38
N PHE A 71 -2.90 -10.72 3.07
CA PHE A 71 -3.45 -11.72 2.16
C PHE A 71 -2.66 -11.75 0.85
N VAL A 72 -2.76 -12.88 0.15
CA VAL A 72 -2.01 -13.15 -1.08
C VAL A 72 -2.98 -13.43 -2.21
N VAL A 73 -2.74 -12.79 -3.35
CA VAL A 73 -3.57 -12.95 -4.54
C VAL A 73 -2.68 -13.28 -5.73
N LYS A 74 -3.08 -14.27 -6.53
CA LYS A 74 -2.49 -14.48 -7.85
C LYS A 74 -3.20 -13.59 -8.86
N LEU A 75 -2.45 -12.69 -9.48
CA LEU A 75 -2.98 -11.73 -10.44
C LEU A 75 -2.36 -11.99 -11.81
N PRO A 76 -3.09 -11.71 -12.91
CA PRO A 76 -2.47 -11.61 -14.22
C PRO A 76 -1.29 -10.64 -14.20
N GLN A 77 -0.34 -10.83 -15.11
CA GLN A 77 0.80 -9.93 -15.26
C GLN A 77 0.34 -8.48 -15.47
N PHE A 78 0.96 -7.56 -14.72
CA PHE A 78 0.76 -6.12 -14.84
C PHE A 78 2.12 -5.43 -14.95
N SER A 79 2.12 -4.23 -15.52
CA SER A 79 3.32 -3.45 -15.83
C SER A 79 3.87 -2.72 -14.60
N GLN A 80 3.01 -2.29 -13.68
CA GLN A 80 3.38 -1.60 -12.44
C GLN A 80 2.25 -1.60 -11.41
N ILE A 81 2.63 -1.36 -10.15
CA ILE A 81 1.70 -1.00 -9.07
C ILE A 81 1.62 0.53 -9.00
N THR A 82 0.41 1.06 -8.88
CA THR A 82 0.16 2.51 -8.78
C THR A 82 -1.08 2.77 -7.92
N SER A 83 -1.45 4.03 -7.72
CA SER A 83 -2.73 4.40 -7.13
C SER A 83 -3.32 5.58 -7.90
N GLU A 84 -4.65 5.74 -7.83
CA GLU A 84 -5.26 7.00 -8.29
C GLU A 84 -5.05 8.15 -7.31
N GLY A 85 -4.43 7.85 -6.16
CA GLY A 85 -4.08 8.74 -5.07
C GLY A 85 -5.26 9.51 -4.46
N TYR A 86 -5.16 9.80 -3.17
CA TYR A 86 -5.81 10.97 -2.61
C TYR A 86 -4.69 11.95 -2.24
N TRP A 87 -4.86 13.23 -2.57
CA TRP A 87 -3.93 14.31 -2.19
C TRP A 87 -3.44 14.22 -0.73
N ASN A 88 -4.30 13.82 0.21
CA ASN A 88 -3.94 13.68 1.63
C ASN A 88 -3.06 12.46 1.96
N CYS A 89 -3.00 11.48 1.08
CA CYS A 89 -2.20 10.28 1.26
C CYS A 89 -0.77 10.50 0.76
N VAL A 90 0.06 9.49 0.98
CA VAL A 90 1.48 9.49 0.64
C VAL A 90 1.82 8.20 -0.08
N GLU A 91 2.63 8.30 -1.12
CA GLU A 91 3.15 7.12 -1.81
C GLU A 91 4.48 6.73 -1.17
N ILE A 92 4.53 5.54 -0.57
CA ILE A 92 5.78 4.92 -0.15
C ILE A 92 6.11 3.84 -1.18
N SER A 93 7.24 3.98 -1.85
CA SER A 93 7.74 2.98 -2.79
C SER A 93 9.14 2.55 -2.43
N GLY A 94 9.53 1.33 -2.78
CA GLY A 94 10.85 0.86 -2.42
C GLY A 94 11.14 -0.57 -2.81
N ARG A 95 12.25 -1.06 -2.27
CA ARG A 95 12.74 -2.42 -2.49
C ARG A 95 13.08 -3.08 -1.18
N ILE A 96 12.66 -4.33 -1.05
CA ILE A 96 13.14 -5.24 -0.02
C ILE A 96 14.15 -6.21 -0.63
N PHE A 97 14.99 -6.84 0.20
CA PHE A 97 15.92 -7.87 -0.27
C PHE A 97 15.15 -8.98 -1.01
N GLY A 98 15.72 -9.45 -2.14
CA GLY A 98 15.06 -10.40 -3.03
C GLY A 98 14.24 -9.76 -4.16
N HIS A 99 14.52 -8.50 -4.51
CA HIS A 99 13.95 -7.78 -5.67
C HIS A 99 12.43 -7.53 -5.68
N ALA A 100 11.73 -7.87 -4.61
CA ALA A 100 10.32 -7.53 -4.46
C ALA A 100 10.15 -6.00 -4.36
N GLU A 101 9.32 -5.45 -5.25
CA GLU A 101 8.97 -4.03 -5.27
C GLU A 101 7.80 -3.79 -4.33
N VAL A 102 7.94 -2.78 -3.49
CA VAL A 102 6.94 -2.39 -2.52
C VAL A 102 6.31 -1.10 -2.99
N TYR A 103 4.99 -1.05 -3.00
CA TYR A 103 4.23 0.16 -3.24
C TYR A 103 3.11 0.27 -2.21
N TYR A 104 3.01 1.41 -1.55
CA TYR A 104 2.07 1.64 -0.47
C TYR A 104 1.45 3.03 -0.58
N HIS A 105 0.14 3.05 -0.72
CA HIS A 105 -0.68 4.26 -0.64
C HIS A 105 -1.07 4.51 0.83
N ALA A 106 -0.19 5.17 1.58
CA ALA A 106 -0.27 5.32 3.02
C ALA A 106 -1.11 6.55 3.46
N THR A 107 -1.85 6.41 4.56
CA THR A 107 -2.73 7.45 5.12
C THR A 107 -2.02 8.38 6.07
N ASP A 108 -1.24 7.81 6.99
CA ASP A 108 -0.56 8.49 8.07
C ASP A 108 0.68 7.69 8.53
N PRO A 109 1.67 8.35 9.17
CA PRO A 109 2.91 7.68 9.53
C PRO A 109 2.77 6.56 10.56
N GLU A 110 1.81 6.65 11.48
CA GLU A 110 1.62 5.67 12.56
C GLU A 110 1.12 4.35 11.98
N THR A 111 0.02 4.41 11.22
CA THR A 111 -0.54 3.27 10.50
C THR A 111 0.47 2.69 9.51
N ALA A 112 1.22 3.56 8.82
CA ALA A 112 2.22 3.11 7.88
C ALA A 112 3.36 2.34 8.56
N GLY A 113 3.78 2.76 9.75
CA GLY A 113 4.76 2.06 10.56
C GLY A 113 4.32 0.63 10.91
N LEU A 114 3.06 0.43 11.30
CA LEU A 114 2.51 -0.90 11.58
C LEU A 114 2.60 -1.83 10.37
N VAL A 115 2.24 -1.31 9.19
CA VAL A 115 2.28 -2.08 7.94
C VAL A 115 3.71 -2.40 7.52
N LEU A 116 4.62 -1.42 7.58
CA LEU A 116 6.03 -1.63 7.22
C LEU A 116 6.72 -2.62 8.16
N GLU A 117 6.41 -2.60 9.46
CA GLU A 117 6.92 -3.58 10.41
C GLU A 117 6.44 -5.00 10.06
N ASP A 118 5.15 -5.16 9.74
CA ASP A 118 4.60 -6.46 9.39
C ASP A 118 5.15 -7.00 8.07
N VAL A 119 5.38 -6.12 7.08
CA VAL A 119 6.08 -6.47 5.83
C VAL A 119 7.49 -7.00 6.10
N LEU A 120 8.28 -6.32 6.94
CA LEU A 120 9.62 -6.76 7.30
C LEU A 120 9.59 -8.11 8.05
N ARG A 121 8.66 -8.26 8.99
CA ARG A 121 8.45 -9.51 9.74
C ARG A 121 8.11 -10.66 8.80
N TRP A 122 7.20 -10.45 7.85
CA TRP A 122 6.81 -11.44 6.86
C TRP A 122 7.98 -11.86 5.96
N LYS A 123 8.76 -10.89 5.45
CA LYS A 123 9.99 -11.17 4.67
C LYS A 123 11.16 -11.68 5.50
N LYS A 124 11.04 -11.71 6.83
CA LYS A 124 12.12 -12.05 7.77
C LYS A 124 13.35 -11.17 7.57
N GLN A 125 13.13 -9.87 7.37
CA GLN A 125 14.15 -8.85 7.22
C GLN A 125 14.07 -7.85 8.38
N ASN A 126 15.15 -7.10 8.59
CA ASN A 126 15.19 -6.06 9.62
C ASN A 126 15.08 -4.65 9.03
N SER A 127 15.24 -4.49 7.72
CA SER A 127 15.18 -3.21 7.03
C SER A 127 14.86 -3.39 5.53
N PHE A 128 14.34 -2.32 4.93
CA PHE A 128 14.24 -2.17 3.49
C PHE A 128 15.61 -1.76 2.93
N LEU A 129 15.87 -2.15 1.67
CA LEU A 129 17.06 -1.70 0.96
C LEU A 129 16.97 -0.21 0.65
N LYS A 130 15.80 0.19 0.18
CA LYS A 130 15.49 1.56 -0.19
C LYS A 130 14.02 1.84 0.02
N LEU A 131 13.71 2.99 0.59
CA LEU A 131 12.36 3.55 0.61
C LEU A 131 12.37 4.98 0.04
N SER A 132 11.31 5.34 -0.66
CA SER A 132 11.05 6.68 -1.14
C SER A 132 9.66 7.06 -0.69
N VAL A 133 9.53 8.24 -0.10
CA VAL A 133 8.25 8.83 0.24
C VAL A 133 7.99 9.96 -0.73
N ARG A 134 6.91 9.87 -1.51
CA ARG A 134 6.42 10.97 -2.34
C ARG A 134 5.15 11.52 -1.72
N LEU A 135 5.15 12.83 -1.42
CA LEU A 135 4.02 13.49 -0.79
C LEU A 135 3.86 14.93 -1.24
N ASP A 136 2.62 15.42 -1.21
CA ASP A 136 2.33 16.84 -1.18
C ASP A 136 2.50 17.36 0.27
N PRO A 137 3.39 18.34 0.52
CA PRO A 137 3.55 18.94 1.85
C PRO A 137 2.26 19.60 2.38
N ASP A 138 1.42 20.14 1.50
CA ASP A 138 0.19 20.85 1.82
C ASP A 138 -0.94 20.51 0.84
N PRO A 139 -1.49 19.28 0.92
CA PRO A 139 -2.38 18.74 -0.11
C PRO A 139 -3.67 19.51 -0.32
N LEU A 140 -4.13 20.25 0.68
CA LEU A 140 -5.34 21.09 0.61
C LEU A 140 -5.02 22.58 0.43
N ARG A 141 -3.73 22.96 0.40
CA ARG A 141 -3.28 24.36 0.32
C ARG A 141 -3.78 25.22 1.49
N GLU A 142 -4.02 24.61 2.63
CA GLU A 142 -4.63 25.22 3.82
C GLU A 142 -3.68 25.22 5.03
N ARG A 143 -2.51 24.56 4.93
CA ARG A 143 -1.57 24.43 6.04
C ARG A 143 -0.60 25.61 6.09
N THR A 144 -0.22 25.99 7.31
CA THR A 144 0.91 26.90 7.50
C THR A 144 2.22 26.23 7.07
N SER A 145 3.24 27.04 6.77
CA SER A 145 4.57 26.52 6.45
C SER A 145 5.15 25.60 7.54
N SER A 146 4.82 25.88 8.82
CA SER A 146 5.25 25.03 9.94
C SER A 146 4.55 23.67 9.94
N GLU A 147 3.26 23.63 9.63
CA GLU A 147 2.48 22.38 9.58
C GLU A 147 2.88 21.52 8.36
N ALA A 148 3.14 22.16 7.22
CA ALA A 148 3.64 21.48 6.02
C ALA A 148 5.03 20.85 6.27
N GLU A 149 5.93 21.59 6.93
CA GLU A 149 7.26 21.07 7.28
C GLU A 149 7.17 19.96 8.34
N ALA A 150 6.30 20.09 9.35
CA ALA A 150 6.05 19.03 10.32
C ALA A 150 5.54 17.75 9.66
N ARG A 151 4.65 17.86 8.66
CA ARG A 151 4.19 16.71 7.86
C ARG A 151 5.37 16.04 7.16
N VAL A 152 6.21 16.80 6.44
CA VAL A 152 7.39 16.26 5.75
C VAL A 152 8.33 15.55 6.72
N GLN A 153 8.61 16.17 7.88
CA GLN A 153 9.49 15.60 8.89
C GLN A 153 8.93 14.32 9.49
N SER A 154 7.61 14.25 9.73
CA SER A 154 6.98 13.04 10.26
C SER A 154 7.16 11.83 9.33
N TRP A 155 6.98 12.01 8.02
CA TRP A 155 7.22 10.96 7.04
C TRP A 155 8.71 10.64 6.82
N ALA A 156 9.58 11.65 6.84
CA ALA A 156 11.03 11.43 6.79
C ALA A 156 11.50 10.54 7.95
N SER A 157 11.07 10.89 9.17
CA SER A 157 11.40 10.14 10.40
C SER A 157 10.89 8.70 10.32
N LEU A 158 9.72 8.48 9.72
CA LEU A 158 9.21 7.13 9.51
C LEU A 158 10.19 6.33 8.62
N VAL A 159 10.47 6.78 7.39
CA VAL A 159 11.27 5.94 6.47
C VAL A 159 12.73 5.81 6.87
N GLU A 160 13.28 6.77 7.61
CA GLU A 160 14.61 6.64 8.21
C GLU A 160 14.70 5.46 9.18
N ASN A 161 13.63 5.18 9.93
CA ASN A 161 13.60 4.04 10.86
C ASN A 161 13.51 2.68 10.16
N PHE A 162 13.04 2.65 8.91
CA PHE A 162 12.76 1.40 8.19
C PHE A 162 13.77 1.09 7.08
N SER A 163 14.58 2.05 6.63
CA SER A 163 15.45 1.88 5.46
C SER A 163 16.84 2.49 5.64
N HIS A 164 17.85 1.84 5.05
CA HIS A 164 19.23 2.34 5.03
C HIS A 164 19.44 3.46 4.00
N ASP A 165 18.81 3.34 2.82
CA ASP A 165 18.74 4.40 1.82
C ASP A 165 17.31 4.93 1.79
N TRP A 166 17.12 6.23 1.99
CA TRP A 166 15.79 6.80 1.97
C TRP A 166 15.78 8.19 1.35
N THR A 167 14.63 8.56 0.80
CA THR A 167 14.40 9.89 0.24
C THR A 167 12.97 10.36 0.47
N VAL A 168 12.80 11.67 0.55
CA VAL A 168 11.50 12.32 0.56
C VAL A 168 11.39 13.25 -0.64
N VAL A 169 10.44 12.95 -1.52
CA VAL A 169 10.11 13.72 -2.71
C VAL A 169 8.90 14.60 -2.37
N ARG A 170 9.15 15.91 -2.31
CA ARG A 170 8.08 16.91 -2.18
C ARG A 170 7.47 17.14 -3.55
N ASP A 171 6.23 16.72 -3.73
CA ASP A 171 5.51 16.83 -4.99
C ASP A 171 4.18 17.54 -4.79
N PHE A 172 4.17 18.84 -5.12
CA PHE A 172 2.98 19.68 -5.10
C PHE A 172 1.96 19.32 -6.19
N ASN A 173 2.33 18.41 -7.08
CA ASN A 173 1.50 17.92 -8.17
C ASN A 173 1.22 16.43 -7.99
N MET A 174 1.20 15.93 -6.75
CA MET A 174 0.58 14.64 -6.45
C MET A 174 -0.89 14.70 -6.87
N LEU A 175 -1.13 14.34 -8.14
CA LEU A 175 -2.38 14.41 -8.90
C LEU A 175 -2.82 15.81 -9.40
N SER A 176 -1.91 16.54 -10.08
CA SER A 176 -2.33 17.56 -11.06
C SER A 176 -2.31 17.01 -12.49
#